data_AF-A0A973HK30-F1
#
_entry.id   AF-A0A973HK30-F1
#
_cell.length_a   1.000
_cell.length_b   1.000
_cell.length_c   1.000
_cell.angle_alpha   90.00
_cell.angle_beta   90.00
_cell.angle_gamma   90.00
#
_symmetry.space_group_name_H-M   'P 1'
#
loop_
_entity.id
_entity.type
_entity.pdbx_description
1 polymer ?
#
loop_
_entity_poly.entity_id
_entity_poly.type
_entity_poly.pdbx_seq_one_letter_code
_entity_poly.pdbx_strand_id
1 'polypeptide(L)'
;MNINRYSILAIVGGGLLALMININSQLALETSAINASWVAHGLGSLLAFLLYHIAKRAIESPTSLMKGHVPKLYYLGGFPGAFTVILASITVNSAIGLSGTLALGLIGQLVCSIFCETLGLFGLEKSKFTLIELLPVSLVVFGSILIISLRN
;
A
#
# COMPACT_ATOMS: atom_id res chain seq x y z
N MET A 1 24.77 -0.08 2.60
CA MET A 1 23.58 -0.13 1.72
C MET A 1 23.47 1.23 1.06
N ASN A 2 23.77 1.35 -0.25
CA ASN A 2 23.67 2.63 -0.93
C ASN A 2 22.18 2.99 -1.05
N ILE A 3 21.76 4.06 -0.39
CA ILE A 3 20.43 4.67 -0.61
C ILE A 3 20.41 5.08 -2.08
N ASN A 4 19.72 4.31 -2.90
CA ASN A 4 19.59 4.59 -4.33
C ASN A 4 18.28 5.36 -4.58
N ARG A 5 18.09 5.84 -5.80
CA ARG A 5 16.87 6.55 -6.21
C ARG A 5 15.57 5.80 -5.87
N TYR A 6 15.60 4.46 -5.86
CA TYR A 6 14.43 3.64 -5.56
C TYR A 6 14.08 3.67 -4.07
N SER A 7 15.07 3.72 -3.18
CA SER A 7 14.84 3.89 -1.74
C SER A 7 14.13 5.22 -1.43
N ILE A 8 14.54 6.31 -2.10
CA ILE A 8 13.90 7.62 -1.94
C ILE A 8 12.44 7.56 -2.43
N LEU A 9 12.20 6.96 -3.59
CA LEU A 9 10.83 6.78 -4.12
C LEU A 9 9.95 5.97 -3.17
N ALA A 10 10.48 4.91 -2.55
CA ALA A 10 9.74 4.12 -1.57
C ALA A 10 9.38 4.92 -0.31
N ILE A 11 10.31 5.75 0.19
CA ILE A 11 10.06 6.64 1.34
C ILE A 11 8.97 7.67 1.00
N VAL A 12 9.07 8.31 -0.17
CA VAL A 12 8.06 9.28 -0.63
C VAL A 12 6.71 8.58 -0.80
N GLY A 13 6.68 7.38 -1.38
CA GLY A 13 5.47 6.57 -1.52
C GLY A 13 4.82 6.25 -0.18
N GLY A 14 5.61 5.87 0.83
CA GLY A 14 5.12 5.65 2.20
C GLY A 14 4.53 6.93 2.83
N GLY A 15 5.19 8.08 2.63
CA GLY A 15 4.69 9.38 3.09
C GLY A 15 3.35 9.77 2.43
N LEU A 16 3.25 9.59 1.11
CA LEU A 16 2.00 9.83 0.37
C LEU A 16 0.88 8.88 0.80
N LEU A 17 1.20 7.60 1.08
CA LEU A 17 0.24 6.64 1.62
C LEU A 17 -0.30 7.09 2.98
N ALA A 18 0.57 7.54 3.88
CA ALA A 18 0.17 8.05 5.19
C ALA A 18 -0.71 9.30 5.08
N LEU A 19 -0.36 10.23 4.19
CA LEU A 19 -1.16 11.43 3.91
C LEU A 19 -2.54 11.07 3.35
N MET A 20 -2.58 10.16 2.38
CA MET A 20 -3.84 9.66 1.79
C MET A 20 -4.72 9.02 2.87
N ILE A 21 -4.17 8.15 3.72
CA ILE A 21 -4.90 7.53 4.84
C ILE A 21 -5.47 8.61 5.75
N ASN A 22 -4.69 9.62 6.14
CA ASN A 22 -5.18 10.69 7.01
C ASN A 22 -6.33 11.48 6.37
N ILE A 23 -6.17 11.96 5.13
CA ILE A 23 -7.20 12.73 4.42
C ILE A 23 -8.49 11.91 4.27
N ASN A 24 -8.38 10.65 3.85
CA ASN A 24 -9.54 9.77 3.69
C ASN A 24 -10.25 9.52 5.02
N SER A 25 -9.49 9.42 6.12
CA SER A 25 -10.06 9.22 7.46
C SER A 25 -10.81 10.44 7.95
N GLN A 26 -10.33 11.66 7.66
CA GLN A 26 -11.06 12.90 7.93
C GLN A 26 -12.37 12.96 7.13
N LEU A 27 -12.32 12.63 5.84
CA LEU A 27 -13.52 12.54 5.02
C LEU A 27 -14.52 11.49 5.55
N ALA A 28 -14.02 10.38 6.10
CA ALA A 28 -14.83 9.33 6.69
C ALA A 28 -15.54 9.76 7.99
N LEU A 29 -14.98 10.69 8.77
CA LEU A 29 -15.63 11.27 9.96
C LEU A 29 -16.89 12.05 9.58
N GLU A 30 -16.81 12.84 8.52
CA GLU A 30 -17.91 13.69 8.04
C GLU A 30 -18.93 12.92 7.18
N THR A 31 -18.57 11.73 6.69
CA THR A 31 -19.41 10.95 5.77
C THR A 31 -19.49 9.47 6.17
N SER A 32 -18.66 8.61 5.58
CA SER A 32 -18.46 7.21 5.95
C SER A 32 -17.16 6.68 5.35
N ALA A 33 -16.63 5.58 5.89
CA ALA A 33 -15.44 4.92 5.35
C ALA A 33 -15.65 4.42 3.90
N ILE A 34 -16.86 3.97 3.56
CA ILE A 34 -17.21 3.52 2.20
C ILE A 34 -17.19 4.73 1.25
N ASN A 35 -17.78 5.85 1.65
CA ASN A 35 -17.77 7.08 0.84
C ASN A 35 -16.33 7.59 0.63
N ALA A 36 -15.51 7.62 1.69
CA ALA A 36 -14.12 8.02 1.57
C ALA A 36 -13.32 7.13 0.60
N SER A 37 -13.52 5.80 0.64
CA SER A 37 -12.88 4.88 -0.30
C SER A 37 -13.36 5.09 -1.74
N TRP A 38 -14.65 5.32 -1.95
CA TRP A 38 -15.22 5.61 -3.26
C TRP A 38 -14.64 6.88 -3.86
N VAL A 39 -14.60 7.98 -3.10
CA VAL A 39 -14.01 9.26 -3.55
C VAL A 39 -12.52 9.09 -3.85
N ALA A 40 -11.76 8.44 -2.95
CA ALA A 40 -10.33 8.23 -3.12
C ALA A 40 -9.99 7.45 -4.39
N HIS A 41 -10.69 6.33 -4.64
CA HIS A 41 -10.45 5.52 -5.84
C HIS A 41 -11.02 6.15 -7.11
N GLY A 42 -12.14 6.86 -7.02
CA GLY A 42 -12.71 7.61 -8.14
C GLY A 42 -11.77 8.71 -8.63
N LEU A 43 -11.32 9.58 -7.72
CA LEU A 43 -10.40 10.66 -8.04
C LEU A 43 -9.00 10.13 -8.42
N GLY A 44 -8.52 9.11 -7.71
CA GLY A 44 -7.27 8.42 -8.03
C GLY A 44 -7.29 7.80 -9.43
N SER A 45 -8.41 7.17 -9.83
CA SER A 45 -8.59 6.62 -11.17
C SER A 45 -8.59 7.71 -12.24
N LEU A 46 -9.27 8.84 -11.99
CA LEU A 46 -9.28 9.98 -12.89
C LEU A 46 -7.86 10.56 -13.07
N LEU A 47 -7.13 10.76 -11.97
CA LEU A 47 -5.75 11.25 -12.02
C LEU A 47 -4.82 10.26 -12.75
N ALA A 48 -4.90 8.97 -12.44
CA ALA A 48 -4.13 7.93 -13.12
C ALA A 48 -4.42 7.88 -14.63
N PHE A 49 -5.68 8.05 -15.02
CA PHE A 49 -6.09 8.13 -16.43
C PHE A 49 -5.46 9.33 -17.15
N LEU A 50 -5.45 10.50 -16.51
CA LEU A 50 -4.80 11.70 -17.08
C LEU A 50 -3.28 11.51 -17.20
N LEU A 51 -2.63 11.03 -16.13
CA LEU A 51 -1.19 10.76 -16.13
C LEU A 51 -0.80 9.74 -17.21
N TYR A 52 -1.60 8.69 -17.39
CA TYR A 52 -1.40 7.71 -18.46
C TYR A 52 -1.38 8.36 -19.85
N HIS A 53 -2.32 9.25 -20.14
CA HIS A 53 -2.39 9.94 -21.44
C HIS A 53 -1.25 10.94 -21.65
N ILE A 54 -0.82 11.63 -20.59
CA ILE A 54 0.32 12.55 -20.64
C ILE A 54 1.61 11.77 -20.87
N ALA A 55 1.85 10.70 -20.08
CA ALA A 55 3.04 9.88 -20.18
C ALA A 55 3.14 9.17 -21.55
N LYS A 56 2.01 8.69 -22.08
CA LYS A 56 1.94 8.08 -23.41
C LYS A 56 2.34 9.04 -24.53
N ARG A 57 2.08 10.34 -24.37
CA ARG A 57 2.49 11.38 -25.33
C ARG A 57 3.96 11.77 -25.20
N ALA A 58 4.53 11.67 -24.00
CA ALA A 58 5.92 12.04 -23.73
C ALA A 58 6.93 10.90 -24.03
N ILE A 59 6.48 9.64 -24.03
CA ILE A 59 7.31 8.48 -24.34
C ILE A 59 7.17 8.17 -25.83
N GLU A 60 7.96 8.81 -26.68
CA GLU A 60 8.19 8.35 -28.06
C GLU A 60 9.14 7.15 -28.03
N SER A 61 8.60 5.92 -27.87
CA SER A 61 9.40 4.70 -28.00
C SER A 61 8.50 3.50 -28.23
N PRO A 62 8.91 2.55 -29.11
CA PRO A 62 8.04 1.52 -29.63
C PRO A 62 7.54 0.68 -28.48
N THR A 63 6.23 0.43 -28.45
CA THR A 63 5.60 -0.58 -27.61
C THR A 63 6.46 -1.83 -27.66
N SER A 64 7.29 -2.02 -26.63
CA SER A 64 8.07 -3.23 -26.50
C SER A 64 7.04 -4.35 -26.41
N LEU A 65 7.14 -5.24 -27.38
CA LEU A 65 6.30 -6.40 -27.60
C LEU A 65 6.05 -7.14 -26.28
N MET A 66 4.98 -6.83 -25.56
CA MET A 66 4.39 -7.74 -24.59
C MET A 66 3.78 -8.89 -25.39
N LYS A 67 4.64 -9.83 -25.79
CA LYS A 67 4.25 -11.13 -26.34
C LYS A 67 3.71 -11.97 -25.20
N GLY A 68 2.46 -11.73 -24.79
CA GLY A 68 1.80 -12.54 -23.78
C GLY A 68 0.50 -11.91 -23.27
N HIS A 69 -0.47 -12.75 -22.95
CA HIS A 69 -1.69 -12.32 -22.26
C HIS A 69 -1.34 -12.01 -20.80
N VAL A 70 -1.56 -10.77 -20.37
CA VAL A 70 -1.46 -10.40 -18.94
C VAL A 70 -2.58 -11.11 -18.18
N PRO A 71 -2.29 -11.79 -17.06
CA PRO A 71 -3.31 -12.38 -16.22
C PRO A 71 -4.37 -11.35 -15.80
N LYS A 72 -5.65 -11.64 -16.06
CA LYS A 72 -6.76 -10.74 -15.72
C LYS A 72 -6.80 -10.35 -14.24
N LEU A 73 -6.28 -11.24 -13.36
CA LEU A 73 -6.17 -11.02 -11.92
C LEU A 73 -5.38 -9.75 -11.56
N TYR A 74 -4.36 -9.37 -12.35
CA TYR A 74 -3.53 -8.20 -12.04
C TYR A 74 -4.27 -6.88 -12.19
N TYR A 75 -5.37 -6.85 -12.95
CA TYR A 75 -6.25 -5.69 -13.05
C TYR A 75 -7.14 -5.50 -11.81
N LEU A 76 -7.20 -6.49 -10.91
CA LEU A 76 -8.00 -6.42 -9.67
C LEU A 76 -7.25 -5.77 -8.50
N GLY A 77 -6.06 -5.20 -8.72
CA GLY A 77 -5.26 -4.56 -7.67
C GLY A 77 -5.95 -3.40 -6.93
N GLY A 78 -6.90 -2.72 -7.58
CA GLY A 78 -7.71 -1.67 -6.92
C GLY A 78 -8.67 -2.20 -5.85
N PHE A 79 -9.03 -3.49 -5.91
CA PHE A 79 -9.97 -4.12 -4.97
C PHE A 79 -9.41 -4.17 -3.53
N PRO A 80 -8.21 -4.73 -3.27
CA PRO A 80 -7.60 -4.64 -1.94
C PRO A 80 -7.27 -3.19 -1.54
N GLY A 81 -7.00 -2.29 -2.50
CA GLY A 81 -6.82 -0.86 -2.23
C GLY A 81 -8.07 -0.22 -1.61
N ALA A 82 -9.25 -0.51 -2.14
CA ALA A 82 -10.52 -0.01 -1.61
C ALA A 82 -10.76 -0.49 -0.17
N PHE A 83 -10.57 -1.79 0.09
CA PHE A 83 -10.67 -2.32 1.45
C PHE A 83 -9.64 -1.71 2.40
N THR A 84 -8.43 -1.47 1.92
CA THR A 84 -7.37 -0.84 2.72
C THR A 84 -7.79 0.56 3.17
N VAL A 85 -8.39 1.38 2.29
CA VAL A 85 -8.89 2.71 2.67
C VAL A 85 -10.03 2.61 3.67
N ILE A 86 -11.01 1.72 3.44
CA ILE A 86 -12.14 1.53 4.36
C ILE A 86 -11.64 1.15 5.76
N LEU A 87 -10.80 0.11 5.84
CA LEU A 87 -10.28 -0.41 7.10
C LEU A 87 -9.39 0.62 7.80
N ALA A 88 -8.48 1.26 7.07
CA ALA A 88 -7.60 2.29 7.63
C ALA A 88 -8.41 3.48 8.17
N SER A 89 -9.45 3.93 7.47
CA SER A 89 -10.30 5.02 7.95
C SER A 89 -11.07 4.65 9.23
N ILE A 90 -11.55 3.41 9.34
CA ILE A 90 -12.19 2.92 10.57
C ILE A 90 -11.18 2.90 11.73
N THR A 91 -9.97 2.39 11.51
CA THR A 91 -8.98 2.26 12.59
C THR A 91 -8.37 3.60 12.98
N VAL A 92 -8.18 4.54 12.04
CA VAL A 92 -7.70 5.91 12.33
C VAL A 92 -8.73 6.67 13.17
N ASN A 93 -10.01 6.44 12.95
CA ASN A 93 -11.08 7.09 13.71
C ASN A 93 -11.45 6.32 14.99
N SER A 94 -10.60 5.37 15.41
CA SER A 94 -10.73 4.62 16.67
C SER A 94 -9.65 5.03 17.68
N ALA A 95 -9.66 4.40 18.87
CA ALA A 95 -8.60 4.57 19.86
C ALA A 95 -7.18 4.30 19.31
N ILE A 96 -7.05 3.49 18.24
CA ILE A 96 -5.77 3.17 17.59
C ILE A 96 -5.14 4.40 16.91
N GLY A 97 -5.94 5.32 16.38
CA GLY A 97 -5.56 6.47 15.55
C GLY A 97 -4.54 6.24 14.44
N LEU A 98 -3.97 7.34 13.90
CA LEU A 98 -3.15 7.30 12.70
C LEU A 98 -1.87 6.50 12.86
N SER A 99 -1.02 6.84 13.85
CA SER A 99 0.27 6.16 14.04
C SER A 99 0.11 4.68 14.32
N GLY A 100 -0.90 4.29 15.13
CA GLY A 100 -1.19 2.89 15.40
C GLY A 100 -1.72 2.14 14.17
N THR A 101 -2.56 2.80 13.36
CA THR A 101 -3.07 2.22 12.11
C THR A 101 -1.94 1.96 11.12
N LEU A 102 -1.03 2.92 10.94
CA LEU A 102 0.11 2.76 10.03
C LEU A 102 1.05 1.66 10.53
N ALA A 103 1.30 1.60 11.84
CA ALA A 103 2.17 0.59 12.44
C ALA A 103 1.60 -0.83 12.28
N LEU A 104 0.33 -1.05 12.64
CA LEU A 104 -0.34 -2.34 12.44
C LEU A 104 -0.50 -2.68 10.95
N GLY A 105 -0.75 -1.67 10.11
CA GLY A 105 -0.82 -1.83 8.66
C GLY A 105 0.49 -2.34 8.06
N LEU A 106 1.64 -1.81 8.50
CA LEU A 106 2.96 -2.29 8.09
C LEU A 106 3.19 -3.75 8.47
N ILE A 107 2.76 -4.18 9.67
CA ILE A 107 2.85 -5.59 10.07
C ILE A 107 2.02 -6.47 9.11
N GLY A 108 0.77 -6.08 8.82
CA GLY A 108 -0.08 -6.81 7.89
C GLY A 108 0.51 -6.89 6.47
N GLN A 109 1.11 -5.80 5.99
CA GLN A 109 1.81 -5.77 4.70
C GLN A 109 3.00 -6.73 4.66
N LEU A 110 3.83 -6.77 5.71
CA LEU A 110 4.97 -7.68 5.80
C LEU A 110 4.55 -9.15 5.82
N VAL A 111 3.54 -9.48 6.64
CA VAL A 111 3.00 -10.85 6.72
C VAL A 111 2.43 -11.29 5.37
N CYS A 112 1.68 -10.41 4.70
CA CYS A 112 1.14 -10.68 3.38
C CYS A 112 2.24 -10.86 2.32
N SER A 113 3.31 -10.05 2.37
CA SER A 113 4.47 -10.18 1.46
C SER A 113 5.11 -11.56 1.60
N ILE A 114 5.41 -11.97 2.84
CA ILE A 114 6.01 -13.28 3.13
C ILE A 114 5.09 -14.41 2.63
N PHE A 115 3.79 -14.31 2.87
CA PHE A 115 2.83 -15.30 2.38
C PHE A 115 2.81 -15.40 0.85
N CYS A 116 2.82 -14.25 0.16
CA CYS A 116 2.84 -14.22 -1.31
C CYS A 116 4.15 -14.77 -1.88
N GLU A 117 5.29 -14.42 -1.30
CA GLU A 117 6.62 -14.87 -1.73
C GLU A 117 6.82 -16.38 -1.48
N THR A 118 6.42 -16.88 -0.31
CA THR A 118 6.57 -18.30 0.03
C THR A 118 5.69 -19.22 -0.81
N LEU A 119 4.53 -18.74 -1.25
CA LEU A 119 3.63 -19.47 -2.14
C LEU A 119 3.90 -19.22 -3.62
N GLY A 120 4.73 -18.23 -3.97
CA GLY A 120 4.96 -17.81 -5.36
C GLY A 120 3.71 -17.22 -6.03
N LEU A 121 2.88 -16.52 -5.25
CA LEU A 121 1.65 -15.90 -5.76
C LEU A 121 1.98 -14.69 -6.63
N PHE A 122 1.06 -14.33 -7.53
CA PHE A 122 1.15 -13.14 -8.39
C PHE A 122 2.43 -13.05 -9.25
N GLY A 123 3.03 -14.20 -9.59
CA GLY A 123 4.24 -14.28 -10.39
C GLY A 123 5.52 -13.90 -9.64
N LEU A 124 5.46 -13.83 -8.30
CA LEU A 124 6.65 -13.66 -7.46
C LEU A 124 7.53 -14.91 -7.51
N GLU A 125 8.85 -14.72 -7.50
CA GLU A 125 9.79 -15.82 -7.33
C GLU A 125 9.59 -16.45 -5.97
N LYS A 126 9.46 -17.79 -5.95
CA LYS A 126 9.21 -18.51 -4.71
C LYS A 126 10.43 -18.43 -3.80
N SER A 127 10.30 -17.72 -2.68
CA SER A 127 11.36 -17.61 -1.69
C SER A 127 11.20 -18.67 -0.60
N LYS A 128 12.33 -19.18 -0.09
CA LYS A 128 12.34 -20.01 1.11
C LYS A 128 12.43 -19.08 2.31
N PHE A 129 11.35 -19.00 3.07
CA PHE A 129 11.35 -18.23 4.32
C PHE A 129 12.42 -18.77 5.28
N THR A 130 13.31 -17.89 5.74
CA THR A 130 14.33 -18.23 6.74
C THR A 130 14.03 -17.56 8.07
N LEU A 131 14.37 -18.22 9.18
CA LEU A 131 14.12 -17.66 10.53
C LEU A 131 14.83 -16.32 10.78
N ILE A 132 15.89 -16.02 10.02
CA ILE A 132 16.60 -14.75 10.10
C ILE A 132 15.75 -13.59 9.55
N GLU A 133 14.89 -13.84 8.56
CA GLU A 133 13.95 -12.84 8.01
C GLU A 133 12.85 -12.45 9.01
N LEU A 134 12.65 -13.26 10.07
CA LEU A 134 11.73 -12.95 11.15
C LEU A 134 12.25 -11.82 12.06
N LEU A 135 13.57 -11.56 12.07
CA LEU A 135 14.16 -10.53 12.93
C LEU A 135 13.68 -9.11 12.55
N PRO A 136 13.77 -8.65 11.29
CA PRO A 136 13.19 -7.35 10.89
C PRO A 136 11.69 -7.24 11.18
N VAL A 137 10.93 -8.31 10.92
CA VAL A 137 9.47 -8.33 11.19
C VAL A 137 9.22 -8.16 12.69
N SER A 138 9.98 -8.87 13.54
CA SER A 138 9.87 -8.78 14.99
C SER A 138 10.20 -7.38 15.51
N LEU A 139 11.20 -6.71 14.93
CA LEU A 139 11.54 -5.33 15.26
C LEU A 139 10.42 -4.35 14.88
N VAL A 140 9.81 -4.52 13.71
CA VAL A 140 8.66 -3.71 13.28
C VAL A 140 7.46 -3.94 14.19
N VAL A 141 7.16 -5.19 14.55
CA VAL A 141 6.09 -5.54 15.49
C VAL A 141 6.34 -4.89 16.85
N PHE A 142 7.55 -5.03 17.39
CA PHE A 142 7.92 -4.44 18.67
C PHE A 142 7.81 -2.92 18.67
N GLY A 143 8.35 -2.25 17.64
CA GLY A 143 8.24 -0.80 17.48
C GLY A 143 6.78 -0.34 17.34
N SER A 144 5.95 -1.12 16.64
CA SER A 144 4.52 -0.84 16.49
C SER A 144 3.77 -0.91 17.82
N ILE A 145 4.04 -1.93 18.64
CA ILE A 145 3.47 -2.06 19.99
C ILE A 145 3.89 -0.86 20.84
N LEU A 146 5.15 -0.44 20.78
CA LEU A 146 5.64 0.70 21.54
C LEU A 146 4.94 2.01 21.15
N ILE A 147 4.75 2.26 19.85
CA ILE A 147 4.03 3.44 19.33
C ILE A 147 2.59 3.48 19.86
N ILE A 148 1.92 2.34 19.90
CA ILE A 148 0.53 2.24 20.37
C ILE A 148 0.47 2.43 21.89
N SER A 149 1.34 1.76 22.63
CA SER A 149 1.34 1.79 24.10
C SER A 149 1.73 3.16 24.67
N LEU A 150 2.63 3.91 24.03
CA LEU A 150 3.05 5.24 24.48
C LEU A 150 2.05 6.36 24.16
N ARG A 151 1.00 6.06 23.39
CA ARG A 151 -0.01 7.03 22.99
C ARG A 151 -1.26 7.01 23.89
N ASN A 152 -1.48 5.92 24.61
CA ASN A 152 -2.46 5.83 25.71
C ASN A 152 -1.88 6.41 26.99
#